data_AF-M1N4N4-F1
#
_entry.id   AF-M1N4N4-F1
#
_cell.length_a   1.000
_cell.length_b   1.000
_cell.length_c   1.000
_cell.angle_alpha   90.00
_cell.angle_beta   90.00
_cell.angle_gamma   90.00
#
_symmetry.space_group_name_H-M   'P 1'
#
loop_
_entity.id
_entity.type
_entity.pdbx_description
1 polymer ?
#
loop_
_entity_poly.entity_id
_entity_poly.type
_entity_poly.pdbx_seq_one_letter_code
_entity_poly.pdbx_strand_id
1 'polypeptide(L)'
;MLNDGNKFPDRECTSFSPHTKVSKIEDIIKLASYTILQWIPLLTPKELLASANGHCICLPYSQLYVRFLYKCSLGIKIDIADLIFELSKIERRTCLDLTASLASWGALCQE
;
A
#
# COMPACT_ATOMS: atom_id res chain seq x y z
N MET A 1 0.91 36.44 -27.73
CA MET A 1 0.42 36.41 -26.34
C MET A 1 -0.14 35.01 -26.12
N LEU A 2 0.66 34.13 -25.51
CA LEU A 2 0.30 32.73 -25.32
C LEU A 2 -0.40 32.58 -23.96
N ASN A 3 -1.65 32.15 -24.00
CA ASN A 3 -2.32 31.47 -22.90
C ASN A 3 -1.55 30.16 -22.68
N ASP A 4 -1.17 29.87 -21.43
CA ASP A 4 -1.20 28.52 -20.86
C ASP A 4 -0.66 28.58 -19.43
N GLY A 5 -1.41 27.97 -18.52
CA GLY A 5 -1.04 27.91 -17.11
C GLY A 5 -2.06 27.09 -16.35
N ASN A 6 -2.18 25.81 -16.73
CA ASN A 6 -2.97 24.80 -16.04
C ASN A 6 -2.74 24.90 -14.53
N LYS A 7 -3.76 25.42 -13.82
CA LYS A 7 -3.90 25.28 -12.38
C LYS A 7 -4.07 23.78 -12.10
N PHE A 8 -3.00 23.12 -11.66
CA PHE A 8 -3.14 21.84 -10.99
C PHE A 8 -4.06 22.08 -9.79
N PRO A 9 -5.14 21.30 -9.61
CA PRO A 9 -5.96 21.44 -8.43
C PRO A 9 -5.10 21.07 -7.22
N ASP A 10 -5.02 21.99 -6.27
CA ASP A 10 -4.48 21.78 -4.92
C ASP A 10 -5.18 20.58 -4.28
N ARG A 11 -4.64 19.37 -4.50
CA ARG A 11 -4.94 18.22 -3.67
C ARG A 11 -3.93 18.23 -2.55
N GLU A 12 -4.25 19.06 -1.57
CA GLU A 12 -3.65 19.01 -0.26
C GLU A 12 -3.75 17.58 0.29
N CYS A 13 -2.67 16.81 0.15
CA CYS A 13 -2.37 15.73 1.10
C CYS A 13 -1.78 16.38 2.35
N THR A 14 -2.54 17.27 3.00
CA THR A 14 -2.15 17.96 4.23
C THR A 14 -2.47 17.06 5.41
N SER A 15 -1.58 16.11 5.67
CA SER A 15 -1.38 15.55 7.02
C SER A 15 -0.20 14.57 6.97
N PHE A 16 1.00 15.06 7.26
CA PHE A 16 2.05 14.22 7.84
C PHE A 16 1.62 13.87 9.28
N SER A 17 0.65 12.97 9.41
CA SER A 17 0.40 12.30 10.68
C SER A 17 1.21 11.01 10.67
N PRO A 18 2.33 10.93 11.40
CA PRO A 18 2.90 9.64 11.69
C PRO A 18 1.85 8.87 12.50
N HIS A 19 1.73 7.57 12.22
CA HIS A 19 0.83 6.63 12.88
C HIS A 19 -0.62 6.69 12.37
N THR A 20 -0.87 6.19 11.16
CA THR A 20 -2.11 5.46 10.91
C THR A 20 -2.18 4.37 11.99
N LYS A 21 -2.97 4.59 13.04
CA LYS A 21 -3.25 3.56 14.04
C LYS A 21 -4.03 2.48 13.31
N VAL A 22 -3.32 1.42 12.98
CA VAL A 22 -3.80 0.23 12.26
C VAL A 22 -4.77 -0.60 13.11
N SER A 23 -5.55 0.05 13.97
CA SER A 23 -6.62 -0.53 14.76
C SER A 23 -7.98 -0.37 14.08
N LYS A 24 -8.05 0.34 12.94
CA LYS A 24 -9.25 0.57 12.13
C LYS A 24 -8.98 0.28 10.65
N ILE A 25 -8.50 -0.91 10.33
CA ILE A 25 -8.47 -1.34 8.93
C ILE A 25 -9.89 -1.78 8.52
N GLU A 26 -10.79 -0.82 8.41
CA GLU A 26 -12.07 -0.93 7.68
C GLU A 26 -12.09 0.05 6.48
N ASP A 27 -10.94 0.67 6.17
CA ASP A 27 -10.84 1.80 5.24
C ASP A 27 -10.46 1.38 3.81
N ILE A 28 -10.86 2.23 2.87
CA ILE A 28 -10.37 2.23 1.50
C ILE A 28 -8.98 2.90 1.49
N ILE A 29 -7.97 2.17 1.01
CA ILE A 29 -6.59 2.67 0.93
C ILE A 29 -6.15 2.85 -0.52
N LYS A 30 -5.15 3.71 -0.71
CA LYS A 30 -4.47 3.89 -1.98
C LYS A 30 -2.99 4.18 -1.76
N LEU A 31 -2.16 3.80 -2.73
CA LEU A 31 -0.74 4.18 -2.74
C LEU A 31 -0.60 5.70 -2.86
N ALA A 32 0.18 6.31 -1.96
CA ALA A 32 0.42 7.75 -2.00
C ALA A 32 1.20 8.13 -3.28
N SER A 33 0.88 9.28 -3.88
CA SER A 33 1.42 9.67 -5.20
C SER A 33 2.94 9.84 -5.26
N TYR A 34 3.58 10.10 -4.11
CA TYR A 34 5.04 10.24 -3.98
C TYR A 34 5.74 8.92 -3.62
N THR A 35 4.99 7.82 -3.46
CA THR A 35 5.54 6.54 -3.01
C THR A 35 6.22 5.80 -4.14
N ILE A 36 7.45 5.35 -3.88
CA ILE A 36 8.14 4.38 -4.74
C ILE A 36 7.94 3.00 -4.13
N LEU A 37 7.02 2.21 -4.69
CA LEU A 37 6.76 0.83 -4.28
C LEU A 37 7.51 -0.14 -5.20
N GLN A 38 8.28 -1.06 -4.63
CA GLN A 38 8.97 -2.12 -5.36
C GLN A 38 8.77 -3.46 -4.66
N TRP A 39 8.78 -4.56 -5.42
CA TRP A 39 8.79 -5.90 -4.86
C TRP A 39 9.46 -6.91 -5.78
N ILE A 40 10.04 -7.94 -5.18
CA ILE A 40 10.66 -9.05 -5.91
C ILE A 40 10.34 -10.39 -5.22
N PRO A 41 9.78 -11.36 -5.96
CA PRO A 41 9.64 -12.72 -5.44
C PRO A 41 10.99 -13.44 -5.46
N LEU A 42 11.34 -14.05 -4.34
CA LEU A 42 12.57 -14.81 -4.13
C LEU A 42 12.25 -16.31 -4.20
N LEU A 43 12.77 -17.00 -5.22
CA LEU A 43 12.50 -18.43 -5.46
C LEU A 43 12.98 -19.32 -4.29
N THR A 44 14.10 -18.93 -3.68
CA THR A 44 14.68 -19.55 -2.48
C THR A 44 15.09 -18.39 -1.59
N PRO A 45 14.44 -18.17 -0.44
CA PRO A 45 13.68 -19.13 0.39
C PRO A 45 12.13 -19.14 0.20
N LYS A 46 11.60 -18.89 -1.00
CA LYS A 46 10.13 -18.73 -1.26
C LYS A 46 9.53 -17.57 -0.48
N GLU A 47 10.17 -16.42 -0.62
CA GLU A 47 9.77 -15.19 0.03
C GLU A 47 9.40 -14.11 -0.99
N LEU A 48 8.81 -13.04 -0.50
CA LEU A 48 8.54 -11.81 -1.23
C LEU A 48 9.18 -10.68 -0.46
N LEU A 49 10.16 -10.02 -1.08
CA LEU A 49 10.72 -8.78 -0.57
C LEU A 49 9.89 -7.63 -1.14
N ALA A 50 9.34 -6.79 -0.27
CA ALA A 50 8.64 -5.57 -0.66
C ALA A 50 9.34 -4.37 -0.02
N SER A 51 9.42 -3.26 -0.74
CA SER A 51 9.97 -2.00 -0.24
C SER A 51 9.11 -0.82 -0.64
N ALA A 52 9.00 0.15 0.26
CA ALA A 52 8.44 1.46 -0.03
C ALA A 52 9.14 2.53 0.80
N ASN A 53 9.36 3.71 0.20
CA ASN A 53 9.92 4.88 0.86
C ASN A 53 11.22 4.62 1.65
N GLY A 54 12.10 3.74 1.13
CA GLY A 54 13.37 3.39 1.77
C GLY A 54 13.28 2.33 2.87
N HIS A 55 12.08 1.84 3.20
CA HIS A 55 11.86 0.71 4.10
C HIS A 55 11.65 -0.59 3.32
N CYS A 56 11.94 -1.73 3.94
CA CYS A 56 11.70 -3.04 3.36
C CYS A 56 11.10 -4.03 4.37
N ILE A 57 10.38 -5.02 3.86
CA ILE A 57 9.86 -6.16 4.61
C ILE A 57 10.02 -7.42 3.77
N CYS A 58 10.34 -8.53 4.44
CA CYS A 58 10.31 -9.85 3.84
C CYS A 58 9.08 -10.61 4.35
N LEU A 59 8.36 -11.25 3.44
CA LEU A 59 7.13 -12.00 3.71
C LEU A 59 7.26 -13.39 3.09
N PRO A 60 6.56 -14.42 3.59
CA PRO A 60 6.37 -15.65 2.83
C PRO A 60 5.75 -15.34 1.45
N TYR A 61 6.23 -15.98 0.39
CA TYR A 61 5.68 -15.76 -0.94
C TYR A 61 4.22 -16.20 -0.99
N SER A 62 3.35 -15.32 -1.47
CA SER A 62 1.97 -15.64 -1.82
C SER A 62 1.55 -14.82 -3.02
N GLN A 63 0.80 -15.45 -3.94
CA GLN A 63 0.20 -14.75 -5.09
C GLN A 63 -0.73 -13.61 -4.65
N LEU A 64 -1.30 -13.72 -3.44
CA LEU A 64 -2.12 -12.69 -2.85
C LEU A 64 -1.35 -11.38 -2.65
N TYR A 65 -0.16 -11.45 -2.05
CA TYR A 65 0.65 -10.27 -1.78
C TYR A 65 1.12 -9.62 -3.09
N VAL A 66 1.48 -10.43 -4.09
CA VAL A 66 1.83 -9.92 -5.42
C VAL A 66 0.64 -9.19 -6.06
N ARG A 67 -0.57 -9.76 -6.00
CA ARG A 67 -1.78 -9.10 -6.52
C ARG A 67 -2.11 -7.81 -5.77
N PHE A 68 -1.96 -7.81 -4.45
CA PHE A 68 -2.16 -6.62 -3.62
C PHE A 68 -1.18 -5.51 -3.99
N LEU A 69 0.12 -5.79 -4.00
CA LEU A 69 1.17 -4.82 -4.36
C LEU A 69 1.01 -4.34 -5.80
N TYR A 70 0.62 -5.22 -6.71
CA TYR A 70 0.31 -4.85 -8.09
C TYR A 70 -0.87 -3.87 -8.17
N LYS A 71 -1.99 -4.14 -7.48
CA LYS A 71 -3.12 -3.19 -7.40
C LYS A 71 -2.69 -1.84 -6.82
N CYS A 72 -1.89 -1.85 -5.74
CA CYS A 72 -1.32 -0.63 -5.17
C CYS A 72 -0.51 0.16 -6.20
N SER A 73 0.37 -0.52 -6.96
CA SER A 73 1.23 0.12 -7.96
C SER A 73 0.46 0.75 -9.12
N LEU A 74 -0.75 0.25 -9.42
CA LEU A 74 -1.64 0.83 -10.41
C LEU A 74 -2.39 2.06 -9.88
N GLY A 75 -2.19 2.43 -8.61
CA GLY A 75 -2.94 3.51 -7.95
C GLY A 75 -4.43 3.19 -7.77
N ILE A 76 -4.81 1.90 -7.84
CA ILE A 76 -6.18 1.44 -7.62
C ILE A 76 -6.51 1.59 -6.13
N LYS A 77 -7.71 2.09 -5.85
CA LYS A 77 -8.25 2.09 -4.47
C LYS A 77 -8.57 0.67 -4.06
N ILE A 78 -8.11 0.27 -2.88
CA ILE A 78 -8.31 -1.08 -2.36
C ILE A 78 -9.17 -0.97 -1.12
N ASP A 79 -10.35 -1.58 -1.19
CA ASP A 79 -11.14 -1.87 0.00
C ASP A 79 -10.50 -3.08 0.71
N ILE A 80 -10.11 -2.86 1.97
CA ILE A 80 -9.41 -3.90 2.72
C ILE A 80 -10.40 -4.97 3.21
N ALA A 81 -11.65 -4.60 3.49
CA ALA A 81 -12.69 -5.58 3.86
C ALA A 81 -12.90 -6.58 2.70
N ASP A 82 -13.00 -6.09 1.47
CA ASP A 82 -13.08 -6.93 0.27
C ASP A 82 -11.83 -7.80 0.10
N LEU A 83 -10.64 -7.24 0.34
CA LEU A 83 -9.39 -7.95 0.20
C LEU A 83 -9.27 -9.12 1.20
N ILE A 84 -9.77 -8.95 2.43
CA ILE A 84 -9.61 -9.93 3.51
C ILE A 84 -10.81 -10.87 3.68
N PHE A 85 -11.94 -10.61 3.00
CA PHE A 85 -13.20 -11.33 3.19
C PHE A 85 -13.07 -12.84 2.97
N GLU A 86 -12.43 -13.24 1.87
CA GLU A 86 -12.29 -14.66 1.49
C GLU A 86 -11.01 -15.31 2.03
N LEU A 87 -10.21 -14.59 2.83
CA LEU A 87 -8.90 -15.08 3.27
C LEU A 87 -8.97 -15.94 4.52
N SER A 88 -8.06 -16.90 4.63
CA SER A 88 -7.84 -17.63 5.88
C SER A 88 -7.39 -16.67 6.99
N LYS A 89 -7.57 -17.05 8.25
CA LYS A 89 -7.19 -16.21 9.40
C LYS A 89 -5.71 -15.77 9.37
N ILE A 90 -4.83 -16.66 8.89
CA ILE A 90 -3.38 -16.39 8.78
C ILE A 90 -3.12 -15.37 7.66
N GLU A 91 -3.69 -15.59 6.47
CA GLU A 91 -3.54 -14.67 5.34
C GLU A 91 -4.10 -13.29 5.63
N ARG A 92 -5.24 -13.21 6.33
CA ARG A 92 -5.79 -11.93 6.82
C ARG A 92 -4.77 -11.22 7.68
N ARG A 93 -4.23 -11.92 8.69
CA ARG A 93 -3.27 -11.29 9.61
C ARG A 93 -2.07 -10.75 8.88
N THR A 94 -1.47 -11.53 7.99
CA THR A 94 -0.30 -11.08 7.23
C THR A 94 -0.62 -9.95 6.25
N CYS A 95 -1.79 -9.96 5.63
CA CYS A 95 -2.23 -8.86 4.77
C CYS A 95 -2.43 -7.55 5.55
N LEU A 96 -3.01 -7.65 6.75
CA LEU A 96 -3.14 -6.52 7.67
C LEU A 96 -1.76 -6.03 8.13
N ASP A 97 -0.82 -6.92 8.43
CA ASP A 97 0.55 -6.56 8.84
C ASP A 97 1.34 -5.89 7.69
N LEU A 98 1.18 -6.36 6.44
CA LEU A 98 1.77 -5.70 5.26
C LEU A 98 1.18 -4.30 5.06
N THR A 99 -0.14 -4.19 5.15
CA THR A 99 -0.84 -2.89 5.05
C THR A 99 -0.38 -1.94 6.16
N ALA A 100 -0.28 -2.45 7.40
CA ALA A 100 0.21 -1.72 8.55
C ALA A 100 1.60 -1.14 8.29
N SER A 101 2.49 -1.99 7.76
CA SER A 101 3.87 -1.63 7.45
C SER A 101 3.92 -0.52 6.41
N LEU A 102 3.23 -0.70 5.28
CA LEU A 102 3.16 0.32 4.23
C LEU A 102 2.58 1.65 4.74
N ALA A 103 1.51 1.62 5.53
CA ALA A 103 0.95 2.83 6.14
C ALA A 103 1.95 3.51 7.08
N SER A 104 2.65 2.74 7.90
CA SER A 104 3.68 3.26 8.83
C SER A 104 4.88 3.87 8.11
N TRP A 105 5.15 3.45 6.87
CA TRP A 105 6.18 4.01 6.01
C TRP A 105 5.70 5.24 5.21
N GLY A 106 4.48 5.72 5.48
CA GLY A 106 3.86 6.81 4.73
C GLY A 106 3.61 6.47 3.26
N ALA A 107 3.53 5.17 2.93
CA ALA A 107 3.33 4.67 1.57
C ALA A 107 1.85 4.65 1.15
N LEU A 108 0.94 4.67 2.12
CA LEU A 108 -0.51 4.62 1.90
C LEU A 108 -1.18 5.90 2.38
N CYS A 109 -2.24 6.29 1.67
CA CYS A 109 -3.19 7.31 2.10
C CYS A 109 -4.57 6.66 2.31
N GLN A 110 -5.29 7.15 3.32
CA GLN A 110 -6.74 6.91 3.46
C GLN A 110 -7.48 7.91 2.58
N GLU A 111 -8.55 7.47 1.92
CA GLU A 111 -9.47 8.35 1.19
C GLU A 111 -10.86 8.32 1.82
#